data_AF-A0A0T2I9Z2-F1
#
_entry.id   AF-A0A0T2I9Z2-F1
#
_cell.length_a   1.000
_cell.length_b   1.000
_cell.length_c   1.000
_cell.angle_alpha   90.00
_cell.angle_beta   90.00
_cell.angle_gamma   90.00
#
_symmetry.space_group_name_H-M   'P 1'
#
loop_
_entity.id
_entity.type
_entity.pdbx_description
1 polymer ?
#
loop_
_entity_poly.entity_id
_entity_poly.type
_entity_poly.pdbx_seq_one_letter_code
_entity_poly.pdbx_strand_id
1 'polypeptide(L)'
;MWSRGRQHAQERADGDEDVVVRQYRYLLSTATLDALEKVHEEVVVGMSDADRRALLGGLSDAFATGRHVEVVEHRKIAHLIAAGGHRHTRAWLDSLDPMFARRLAEKALDSEAAFGRLNGYAYWDGVSQEPVEDPGPNDGFDPGANRYRADADPRFNQGGGIGGGG
;
A
#
# COMPACT_ATOMS: atom_id res chain seq x y z
N MET A 1 -4.78 -30.90 -12.81
CA MET A 1 -6.22 -30.66 -13.06
C MET A 1 -6.90 -30.02 -11.84
N TRP A 2 -6.32 -28.96 -11.25
CA TRP A 2 -6.79 -28.38 -9.97
C TRP A 2 -6.98 -26.84 -10.02
N SER A 3 -6.91 -26.20 -11.19
CA SER A 3 -6.93 -24.72 -11.32
C SER A 3 -8.31 -24.10 -11.50
N ARG A 4 -9.33 -24.88 -11.89
CA ARG A 4 -10.65 -24.35 -12.28
C ARG A 4 -11.56 -24.01 -11.08
N GLY A 5 -11.33 -24.63 -9.92
CA GLY A 5 -12.12 -24.38 -8.69
C GLY A 5 -11.78 -23.06 -7.99
N ARG A 6 -10.51 -22.64 -8.01
CA ARG A 6 -10.08 -21.36 -7.43
C ARG A 6 -10.55 -20.16 -8.25
N GLN A 7 -10.56 -20.27 -9.58
CA GLN A 7 -11.03 -19.19 -10.47
C GLN A 7 -12.50 -18.84 -10.22
N HIS A 8 -13.40 -19.82 -10.10
CA HIS A 8 -14.82 -19.52 -9.84
C HIS A 8 -15.12 -19.02 -8.42
N ALA A 9 -14.29 -19.38 -7.44
CA ALA A 9 -14.40 -18.80 -6.10
C ALA A 9 -13.92 -17.34 -6.09
N GLN A 10 -12.85 -17.04 -6.82
CA GLN A 10 -12.32 -15.69 -7.01
C GLN A 10 -13.34 -14.79 -7.74
N GLU A 11 -13.94 -15.27 -8.83
CA GLU A 11 -14.95 -14.55 -9.62
C GLU A 11 -16.22 -14.21 -8.82
N ARG A 12 -16.64 -15.09 -7.90
CA ARG A 12 -17.79 -14.81 -7.02
C ARG A 12 -17.45 -13.82 -5.92
N ALA A 13 -16.25 -13.87 -5.37
CA ALA A 13 -15.79 -12.93 -4.34
C ALA A 13 -15.64 -11.50 -4.88
N ASP A 14 -15.19 -11.34 -6.14
CA ASP A 14 -15.06 -10.01 -6.77
C ASP A 14 -16.43 -9.38 -7.14
N GLY A 15 -17.51 -10.16 -7.23
CA GLY A 15 -18.88 -9.67 -7.46
C GLY A 15 -19.63 -9.19 -6.21
N ASP A 16 -19.13 -9.53 -5.02
CA ASP A 16 -19.70 -9.18 -3.71
C ASP A 16 -18.83 -8.18 -2.94
N GLU A 17 -17.68 -7.78 -3.53
CA GLU A 17 -16.79 -6.78 -2.95
C GLU A 17 -17.45 -5.40 -2.95
N ASP A 18 -17.38 -4.73 -1.80
CA ASP A 18 -17.84 -3.36 -1.64
C ASP A 18 -17.15 -2.42 -2.65
N VAL A 19 -17.93 -1.61 -3.38
CA VAL A 19 -17.41 -0.71 -4.42
C VAL A 19 -16.36 0.26 -3.87
N VAL A 20 -16.53 0.74 -2.62
CA VAL A 20 -15.56 1.64 -1.98
C VAL A 20 -14.26 0.90 -1.70
N VAL A 21 -14.34 -0.31 -1.16
CA VAL A 21 -13.15 -1.15 -0.89
C VAL A 21 -12.44 -1.50 -2.19
N ARG A 22 -13.19 -1.79 -3.26
CA ARG A 22 -12.64 -2.05 -4.59
C ARG A 22 -11.90 -0.83 -5.16
N GLN A 23 -12.46 0.37 -5.03
CA GLN A 23 -11.79 1.61 -5.46
C GLN A 23 -10.52 1.88 -4.65
N TYR A 24 -10.54 1.62 -3.35
CA TYR A 24 -9.36 1.74 -2.51
C TYR A 24 -8.30 0.68 -2.84
N ARG A 25 -8.71 -0.55 -3.16
CA ARG A 25 -7.82 -1.61 -3.66
C ARG A 25 -7.12 -1.18 -4.95
N TYR A 26 -7.86 -0.58 -5.88
CA TYR A 26 -7.28 0.01 -7.08
C TYR A 26 -6.23 1.06 -6.73
N LEU A 27 -6.58 2.02 -5.88
CA LEU A 27 -5.67 3.09 -5.44
C LEU A 27 -4.38 2.50 -4.86
N LEU A 28 -4.48 1.52 -3.95
CA LEU A 28 -3.33 0.86 -3.34
C LEU A 28 -2.45 0.13 -4.38
N SER A 29 -3.05 -0.49 -5.39
CA SER A 29 -2.30 -1.23 -6.41
C SER A 29 -1.67 -0.35 -7.50
N THR A 30 -2.21 0.84 -7.79
CA THR A 30 -1.77 1.64 -8.95
C THR A 30 -1.11 2.97 -8.60
N ALA A 31 -1.34 3.51 -7.41
CA ALA A 31 -0.67 4.73 -7.00
C ALA A 31 0.79 4.47 -6.62
N THR A 32 1.64 5.46 -6.86
CA THR A 32 3.03 5.46 -6.41
C THR A 32 3.09 5.46 -4.87
N LEU A 33 4.13 4.85 -4.30
CA LEU A 33 4.33 4.80 -2.85
C LEU A 33 4.21 6.20 -2.20
N ASP A 34 4.91 7.21 -2.70
CA ASP A 34 4.84 8.60 -2.21
C ASP A 34 3.41 9.18 -2.18
N ALA A 35 2.57 8.76 -3.12
CA ALA A 35 1.19 9.25 -3.20
C ALA A 35 0.32 8.53 -2.15
N LEU A 36 0.51 7.23 -1.98
CA LEU A 36 -0.15 6.46 -0.94
C LEU A 36 0.25 6.94 0.44
N GLU A 37 1.53 7.26 0.66
CA GLU A 37 1.98 7.82 1.94
C GLU A 37 1.25 9.11 2.30
N LYS A 38 1.13 10.04 1.34
CA LYS A 38 0.41 11.30 1.55
C LYS A 38 -1.07 11.08 1.86
N VAL A 39 -1.73 10.20 1.10
CA VAL A 39 -3.12 9.81 1.38
C VAL A 39 -3.27 9.29 2.81
N HIS A 40 -2.40 8.38 3.23
CA HIS A 40 -2.51 7.79 4.56
C HIS A 40 -2.04 8.74 5.67
N GLU A 41 -1.14 9.69 5.41
CA GLU A 41 -0.78 10.74 6.37
C GLU A 41 -2.00 11.60 6.70
N GLU A 42 -2.74 12.07 5.69
CA GLU A 42 -3.98 12.84 5.88
C GLU A 42 -5.03 12.05 6.68
N VAL A 43 -5.22 10.77 6.34
CA VAL A 43 -6.19 9.91 7.02
C VAL A 43 -5.81 9.66 8.48
N VAL A 44 -4.56 9.25 8.74
CA VAL A 44 -4.10 8.85 10.08
C VAL A 44 -4.07 10.04 11.05
N VAL A 45 -3.78 11.25 10.57
CA VAL A 45 -3.85 12.47 11.39
C VAL A 45 -5.26 12.70 11.92
N GLY A 46 -6.29 12.42 11.11
CA GLY A 46 -7.71 12.57 11.46
C GLY A 46 -8.31 11.39 12.23
N MET A 47 -7.55 10.36 12.56
CA MET A 47 -8.03 9.17 13.28
C MET A 47 -7.96 9.31 14.79
N SER A 48 -8.80 8.54 15.49
CA SER A 48 -8.69 8.37 16.93
C SER A 48 -7.51 7.44 17.29
N ASP A 49 -7.02 7.52 18.53
CA ASP A 49 -5.99 6.58 19.00
C ASP A 49 -6.46 5.12 18.99
N ALA A 50 -7.76 4.86 19.15
CA ALA A 50 -8.31 3.51 19.09
C ALA A 50 -8.23 2.95 17.66
N ASP A 51 -8.58 3.77 16.65
CA ASP A 51 -8.48 3.39 15.25
C ASP A 51 -7.02 3.19 14.81
N ARG A 52 -6.10 4.04 15.30
CA ARG A 52 -4.66 3.89 15.03
C ARG A 52 -4.10 2.59 15.62
N ARG A 53 -4.56 2.18 16.80
CA ARG A 53 -4.21 0.86 17.36
C ARG A 53 -4.76 -0.29 16.53
N ALA A 54 -5.98 -0.17 16.03
CA ALA A 54 -6.58 -1.18 15.16
C ALA A 54 -5.79 -1.32 13.85
N LEU A 55 -5.36 -0.21 13.24
CA LEU A 55 -4.48 -0.20 12.07
C LEU A 55 -3.16 -0.92 12.36
N LEU A 56 -2.47 -0.56 13.45
CA LEU A 56 -1.21 -1.18 13.83
C LEU A 56 -1.37 -2.70 14.09
N GLY A 57 -2.48 -3.11 14.70
CA GLY A 57 -2.83 -4.52 14.87
C GLY A 57 -2.95 -5.25 13.54
N GLY A 58 -3.76 -4.71 12.61
CA GLY A 58 -3.88 -5.29 11.27
C GLY A 58 -2.55 -5.36 10.52
N LEU A 59 -1.67 -4.35 10.68
CA LEU A 59 -0.37 -4.29 10.00
C LEU A 59 0.59 -5.35 10.56
N SER A 60 0.56 -5.54 11.88
CA SER A 60 1.25 -6.64 12.54
C SER A 60 0.74 -7.99 12.10
N ASP A 61 -0.57 -8.15 11.92
CA ASP A 61 -1.18 -9.42 11.50
C ASP A 61 -0.89 -9.74 10.02
N ALA A 62 -0.95 -8.73 9.14
CA ALA A 62 -0.70 -8.91 7.71
C ALA A 62 0.79 -9.07 7.37
N PHE A 63 1.67 -8.31 8.04
CA PHE A 63 3.07 -8.16 7.60
C PHE A 63 4.11 -8.52 8.65
N ALA A 64 3.70 -8.86 9.87
CA ALA A 64 4.61 -8.99 11.02
C ALA A 64 5.46 -7.72 11.28
N THR A 65 4.98 -6.55 10.86
CA THR A 65 5.65 -5.24 11.08
C THR A 65 4.87 -4.36 12.09
N GLY A 66 5.40 -3.18 12.42
CA GLY A 66 4.67 -2.20 13.24
C GLY A 66 4.73 -2.39 14.77
N ARG A 67 5.36 -3.46 15.27
CA ARG A 67 5.46 -3.76 16.73
C ARG A 67 6.18 -2.69 17.57
N HIS A 68 6.99 -1.85 16.93
CA HIS A 68 7.74 -0.77 17.58
C HIS A 68 7.20 0.62 17.22
N VAL A 69 6.08 0.69 16.49
CA VAL A 69 5.49 1.95 16.07
C VAL A 69 4.43 2.35 17.08
N GLU A 70 4.57 3.55 17.63
CA GLU A 70 3.63 4.12 18.58
C GLU A 70 2.45 4.79 17.84
N VAL A 71 1.29 4.87 18.51
CA VAL A 71 0.06 5.44 17.93
C VAL A 71 0.19 6.91 17.51
N VAL A 72 1.17 7.62 18.06
CA VAL A 72 1.44 9.03 17.76
C VAL A 72 2.32 9.21 16.51
N GLU A 73 2.92 8.14 15.99
CA GLU A 73 3.87 8.19 14.88
C GLU A 73 3.16 8.13 13.52
N HIS A 74 2.30 9.11 13.26
CA HIS A 74 1.39 9.10 12.11
C HIS A 74 2.07 8.85 10.76
N ARG A 75 3.25 9.46 10.54
CA ARG A 75 4.03 9.26 9.32
C ARG A 75 4.55 7.84 9.16
N LYS A 76 4.97 7.20 10.25
CA LYS A 76 5.44 5.81 10.21
C LYS A 76 4.27 4.86 9.94
N ILE A 77 3.11 5.12 10.55
CA ILE A 77 1.88 4.37 10.28
C ILE A 77 1.51 4.50 8.79
N ALA A 78 1.49 5.72 8.26
CA ALA A 78 1.18 5.98 6.85
C ALA A 78 2.15 5.26 5.89
N HIS A 79 3.45 5.32 6.18
CA HIS A 79 4.47 4.59 5.42
C HIS A 79 4.24 3.07 5.44
N LEU A 80 3.96 2.49 6.61
CA LEU A 80 3.70 1.05 6.71
C LEU A 80 2.46 0.62 5.92
N ILE A 81 1.39 1.42 5.96
CA ILE A 81 0.18 1.15 5.17
C ILE A 81 0.50 1.26 3.68
N ALA A 82 1.21 2.31 3.26
CA ALA A 82 1.56 2.51 1.86
C ALA A 82 2.45 1.38 1.33
N ALA A 83 3.54 1.06 2.01
CA ALA A 83 4.49 0.03 1.57
C ALA A 83 3.88 -1.39 1.64
N GLY A 84 3.15 -1.69 2.71
CA GLY A 84 2.49 -2.98 2.89
C GLY A 84 1.29 -3.16 1.98
N GLY A 85 0.39 -2.18 1.95
CA GLY A 85 -0.82 -2.19 1.13
C GLY A 85 -0.53 -2.15 -0.37
N HIS A 86 0.59 -1.55 -0.80
CA HIS A 86 1.01 -1.60 -2.20
C HIS A 86 1.50 -2.99 -2.63
N ARG A 87 2.30 -3.67 -1.78
CA ARG A 87 2.87 -4.99 -2.08
C ARG A 87 1.86 -6.14 -1.91
N HIS A 88 0.97 -6.02 -0.93
CA HIS A 88 0.10 -7.11 -0.48
C HIS A 88 -1.31 -6.60 -0.20
N THR A 89 -1.91 -5.95 -1.20
CA THR A 89 -3.17 -5.21 -1.06
C THR A 89 -4.31 -6.05 -0.48
N ARG A 90 -4.55 -7.25 -1.02
CA ARG A 90 -5.64 -8.12 -0.52
C ARG A 90 -5.37 -8.62 0.90
N ALA A 91 -4.17 -9.13 1.16
CA ALA A 91 -3.81 -9.64 2.49
C ALA A 91 -3.94 -8.57 3.59
N TRP A 92 -3.64 -7.30 3.25
CA TRP A 92 -3.86 -6.17 4.14
C TRP A 92 -5.34 -5.90 4.39
N LEU A 93 -6.16 -5.78 3.34
CA LEU A 93 -7.58 -5.50 3.50
C LEU A 93 -8.31 -6.64 4.23
N ASP A 94 -7.89 -7.88 3.98
CA ASP A 94 -8.45 -9.09 4.61
C ASP A 94 -8.04 -9.23 6.09
N SER A 95 -6.95 -8.58 6.54
CA SER A 95 -6.55 -8.58 7.95
C SER A 95 -7.34 -7.57 8.80
N LEU A 96 -8.04 -6.65 8.14
CA LEU A 96 -8.88 -5.64 8.79
C LEU A 96 -10.30 -6.16 8.98
N ASP A 97 -10.95 -5.70 10.04
CA ASP A 97 -12.41 -5.83 10.16
C ASP A 97 -13.08 -5.19 8.92
N PRO A 98 -14.05 -5.85 8.25
CA PRO A 98 -14.64 -5.33 7.02
C PRO A 98 -15.27 -3.94 7.14
N MET A 99 -15.91 -3.65 8.29
CA MET A 99 -16.47 -2.33 8.54
C MET A 99 -15.38 -1.28 8.75
N PHE A 100 -14.27 -1.66 9.39
CA PHE A 100 -13.09 -0.80 9.51
C PHE A 100 -12.43 -0.55 8.16
N ALA A 101 -12.22 -1.59 7.35
CA ALA A 101 -11.63 -1.51 6.01
C ALA A 101 -12.44 -0.57 5.11
N ARG A 102 -13.79 -0.67 5.14
CA ARG A 102 -14.66 0.24 4.41
C ARG A 102 -14.50 1.70 4.87
N ARG A 103 -14.50 1.97 6.18
CA ARG A 103 -14.34 3.34 6.70
C ARG A 103 -12.96 3.92 6.37
N LEU A 104 -11.92 3.10 6.40
CA LEU A 104 -10.57 3.47 5.98
C LEU A 104 -10.55 3.83 4.49
N ALA A 105 -11.18 2.99 3.66
CA ALA A 105 -11.32 3.22 2.22
C ALA A 105 -12.05 4.54 1.92
N GLU A 106 -13.19 4.80 2.57
CA GLU A 106 -13.94 6.07 2.42
C GLU A 106 -13.03 7.27 2.74
N LYS A 107 -12.35 7.26 3.89
CA LYS A 107 -11.43 8.34 4.28
C LYS A 107 -10.26 8.51 3.31
N ALA A 108 -9.70 7.41 2.82
CA ALA A 108 -8.57 7.44 1.89
C ALA A 108 -8.99 7.96 0.50
N LEU A 109 -10.19 7.64 0.03
CA LEU A 109 -10.71 8.12 -1.25
C LEU A 109 -11.16 9.59 -1.17
N ASP A 110 -11.59 10.06 0.01
CA ASP A 110 -11.95 11.46 0.27
C ASP A 110 -10.74 12.38 0.51
N SER A 111 -9.53 11.82 0.62
CA SER A 111 -8.28 12.57 0.78
C SER A 111 -7.97 13.44 -0.45
N GLU A 112 -7.43 14.63 -0.24
CA GLU A 112 -7.00 15.50 -1.36
C GLU A 112 -5.89 14.82 -2.17
N ALA A 113 -4.99 14.09 -1.50
CA ALA A 113 -3.90 13.35 -2.16
C ALA A 113 -4.40 12.19 -3.05
N ALA A 114 -5.63 11.71 -2.86
CA ALA A 114 -6.24 10.68 -3.71
C ALA A 114 -6.88 11.26 -4.98
N PHE A 115 -7.05 12.59 -5.06
CA PHE A 115 -7.66 13.25 -6.20
C PHE A 115 -6.88 12.97 -7.49
N GLY A 116 -7.61 12.60 -8.55
CA GLY A 116 -7.01 12.25 -9.85
C GLY A 116 -6.27 10.91 -9.89
N ARG A 117 -6.25 10.13 -8.79
CA ARG A 117 -5.58 8.82 -8.74
C ARG A 117 -6.45 7.63 -9.14
N LEU A 118 -7.75 7.86 -9.32
CA LEU A 118 -8.71 6.85 -9.82
C LEU A 118 -8.82 6.84 -11.36
N ASN A 119 -7.96 7.58 -12.06
CA ASN A 119 -7.93 7.61 -13.51
C ASN A 119 -7.57 6.23 -14.06
N GLY A 120 -8.54 5.57 -14.72
CA GLY A 120 -8.36 4.22 -15.26
C GLY A 120 -9.10 3.13 -14.47
N TYR A 121 -9.72 3.46 -13.33
CA TYR A 121 -10.49 2.51 -12.52
C TYR A 121 -11.57 1.77 -13.33
N ALA A 122 -12.27 2.47 -14.23
CA ALA A 122 -13.34 1.89 -15.05
C ALA A 122 -12.85 0.78 -16.00
N TYR A 123 -11.55 0.74 -16.31
CA TYR A 123 -10.93 -0.26 -17.17
C TYR A 123 -10.17 -1.33 -16.38
N TRP A 124 -10.13 -1.22 -15.05
CA TRP A 124 -9.44 -2.17 -14.21
C TRP A 124 -10.28 -3.44 -14.02
N ASP A 125 -9.72 -4.57 -14.40
CA ASP A 125 -10.32 -5.90 -14.28
C ASP A 125 -10.48 -6.37 -12.82
N GLY A 126 -9.87 -5.66 -11.87
CA GLY A 126 -9.89 -6.01 -10.45
C GLY A 126 -8.77 -6.96 -10.05
N VAL A 127 -7.94 -7.41 -10.98
CA VAL A 127 -6.81 -8.27 -10.67
C VAL A 127 -5.70 -7.38 -10.08
N SER A 128 -5.33 -7.67 -8.83
CA SER A 128 -4.12 -7.10 -8.24
C SER A 128 -2.93 -7.56 -9.06
N GLN A 129 -2.06 -6.64 -9.48
CA GLN A 129 -0.80 -7.04 -10.10
C GLN A 129 -0.01 -7.86 -9.08
N GLU A 130 0.58 -8.97 -9.53
CA GLU A 130 1.50 -9.72 -8.67
C GLU A 130 2.62 -8.74 -8.24
N PRO A 131 2.98 -8.71 -6.94
CA PRO A 131 4.03 -7.83 -6.48
C PRO A 131 5.27 -8.08 -7.32
N VAL A 132 5.80 -7.02 -7.93
CA VAL A 132 7.13 -7.05 -8.51
C VAL A 132 8.07 -7.37 -7.35
N GLU A 133 8.74 -8.52 -7.37
CA GLU A 133 9.77 -8.87 -6.39
C GLU A 133 10.86 -7.79 -6.45
N ASP A 134 10.88 -6.87 -5.49
CA ASP A 134 11.90 -5.82 -5.39
C ASP A 134 13.07 -6.32 -4.51
N PRO A 135 14.34 -6.00 -4.85
CA PRO A 135 15.51 -6.72 -4.38
C PRO A 135 15.97 -6.27 -2.99
N GLY A 136 15.70 -7.10 -1.98
CA GLY A 136 16.54 -7.21 -0.78
C GLY A 136 16.38 -6.13 0.32
N PRO A 137 17.00 -6.36 1.51
CA PRO A 137 16.44 -6.03 2.82
C PRO A 137 16.69 -4.60 3.32
N ASN A 138 16.92 -3.64 2.42
CA ASN A 138 17.20 -2.26 2.81
C ASN A 138 16.51 -1.31 1.83
N ASP A 139 15.24 -1.01 2.11
CA ASP A 139 14.33 -0.11 1.38
C ASP A 139 14.80 1.37 1.41
N GLY A 140 16.11 1.63 1.40
CA GLY A 140 16.73 2.95 1.30
C GLY A 140 16.61 3.85 2.53
N PHE A 141 15.91 3.42 3.59
CA PHE A 141 15.76 4.18 4.83
C PHE A 141 17.00 4.04 5.73
N ASP A 142 17.68 5.16 6.01
CA ASP A 142 18.80 5.17 6.96
C ASP A 142 18.30 5.58 8.37
N PRO A 143 18.18 4.65 9.32
CA PRO A 143 17.67 4.94 10.66
C PRO A 143 18.61 5.84 11.46
N GLY A 144 19.89 5.93 11.10
CA GLY A 144 20.85 6.81 11.75
C GLY A 144 20.71 8.28 11.32
N ALA A 145 20.13 8.52 10.14
CA ALA A 145 19.98 9.85 9.58
C ALA A 145 18.52 10.34 9.48
N ASN A 146 17.55 9.49 9.84
CA ASN A 146 16.11 9.74 9.72
C ASN A 146 15.71 10.31 8.34
N ARG A 147 16.35 9.82 7.29
CA ARG A 147 16.14 10.23 5.89
C ARG A 147 16.45 9.08 4.95
N TYR A 148 15.86 9.12 3.77
CA TYR A 148 16.16 8.18 2.70
C TYR A 148 17.50 8.54 2.02
N ARG A 149 18.27 7.51 1.61
CA ARG A 149 19.47 7.72 0.79
C ARG A 149 19.07 8.09 -0.62
N ALA A 150 19.65 9.17 -1.15
CA ALA A 150 19.39 9.65 -2.51
C ALA A 150 19.81 8.65 -3.60
N ASP A 151 20.67 7.71 -3.22
CA ASP A 151 21.26 6.65 -4.04
C ASP A 151 20.27 5.51 -4.37
N ALA A 152 19.07 5.51 -3.79
CA ALA A 152 18.01 4.52 -4.05
C ALA A 152 16.96 4.97 -5.10
N ASP A 153 17.12 6.12 -5.74
CA ASP A 153 16.19 6.58 -6.79
C ASP A 153 16.52 5.91 -8.15
N PRO A 154 15.63 5.05 -8.69
CA PRO A 154 15.85 4.38 -9.99
C PRO A 154 15.88 5.34 -11.18
N ARG A 155 15.50 6.63 -11.02
CA ARG A 155 15.59 7.64 -12.08
C ARG A 155 17.02 8.08 -12.38
N PHE A 156 17.99 7.79 -11.50
CA PHE A 156 19.40 8.17 -11.68
C PHE A 156 20.28 7.05 -12.25
N ASN A 157 19.78 5.81 -12.38
CA ASN A 157 20.59 4.67 -12.81
C ASN A 157 20.47 4.33 -14.32
N GLN A 158 19.93 5.24 -15.14
CA GLN A 158 19.99 5.13 -16.61
C GLN A 158 20.93 6.19 -17.20
N GLY A 159 22.18 5.79 -17.41
CA GLY A 159 23.21 6.56 -18.09
C GLY A 159 24.59 6.12 -17.60
N GLY A 160 25.05 4.93 -17.95
CA GLY A 160 25.58 4.69 -19.29
C GLY A 160 27.11 4.73 -19.22
N GLY A 161 27.70 3.58 -18.93
CA GLY A 161 29.14 3.38 -19.05
C GLY A 161 29.57 3.44 -20.51
N ILE A 162 30.63 4.21 -20.77
CA ILE A 162 31.58 4.07 -21.87
C ILE A 162 32.93 4.35 -21.17
N GLY A 163 33.93 3.48 -21.04
CA GLY A 163 34.41 2.40 -21.89
C GLY A 163 35.90 2.65 -22.17
N GLY A 164 36.78 1.76 -21.67
CA GLY A 164 38.18 1.54 -22.11
C GLY A 164 39.21 2.64 -21.82
N GLY A 165 40.45 2.39 -21.39
CA GLY A 165 41.33 1.25 -21.64
C GLY A 165 42.55 1.75 -22.43
N GLY A 166 43.72 1.79 -21.79
CA GLY A 166 45.00 2.22 -22.38
C GLY A 166 45.95 2.82 -21.35
#